data_AF-A0A0T5ZNI0-F1
#
_entry.id   AF-A0A0T5ZNI0-F1
#
_cell.length_a   1.000
_cell.length_b   1.000
_cell.length_c   1.000
_cell.angle_alpha   90.00
_cell.angle_beta   90.00
_cell.angle_gamma   90.00
#
_symmetry.space_group_name_H-M   'P 1'
#
loop_
_entity.id
_entity.type
_entity.pdbx_description
1 polymer ?
#
loop_
_entity_poly.entity_id
_entity_poly.type
_entity_poly.pdbx_seq_one_letter_code
_entity_poly.pdbx_strand_id
1 'polypeptide(L)'
;GLSISLTVAFDGWGYVHLYSYPAMTELDTYAIPEAHDFTKATGFGDLSVHEVAMSEQVNDIAYFSYYAGGFRVARIVGGQLNEVGRFIDDGGDGGNNFWGVQVWQHAGKEYVLASDRDYGVYIFEYTGPGSPND
;
A
#
# COMPACT_ATOMS: atom_id res chain seq x y z
N GLY A 1 -22.86 19.38 -37.76
CA GLY A 1 -21.97 19.46 -36.58
C GLY A 1 -21.37 18.09 -36.36
N LEU A 2 -20.10 18.02 -35.96
CA LEU A 2 -19.44 16.77 -35.60
C LEU A 2 -19.86 16.36 -34.18
N SER A 3 -20.34 15.13 -34.00
CA SER A 3 -20.58 14.57 -32.66
C SER A 3 -19.27 14.02 -32.11
N ILE A 4 -18.96 14.36 -30.86
CA ILE A 4 -17.84 13.79 -30.12
C ILE A 4 -18.45 13.03 -28.94
N SER A 5 -17.97 11.80 -28.71
CA SER A 5 -18.28 11.01 -27.51
C SER A 5 -17.00 10.86 -26.70
N LEU A 6 -17.06 11.21 -25.42
CA LEU A 6 -15.96 11.09 -24.47
C LEU A 6 -16.41 10.17 -23.33
N THR A 7 -15.63 9.13 -23.07
CA THR A 7 -15.78 8.30 -21.88
C THR A 7 -14.65 8.66 -20.93
N VAL A 8 -15.02 9.13 -19.72
CA VAL A 8 -14.07 9.41 -18.65
C VAL A 8 -14.32 8.38 -17.55
N ALA A 9 -13.31 7.59 -17.23
CA ALA A 9 -13.30 6.75 -16.03
C ALA A 9 -12.45 7.47 -14.99
N PHE A 10 -13.03 7.74 -13.82
CA PHE A 10 -12.29 8.23 -12.68
C PHE A 10 -11.54 7.07 -12.05
N ASP A 11 -10.21 7.13 -12.12
CA ASP A 11 -9.29 6.15 -11.51
C ASP A 11 -8.63 6.75 -10.26
N GLY A 12 -9.42 7.37 -9.39
CA GLY A 12 -8.92 8.06 -8.19
C GLY A 12 -8.85 7.20 -6.95
N TRP A 13 -8.84 5.87 -7.11
CA TRP A 13 -8.81 4.92 -5.99
C TRP A 13 -7.38 4.57 -5.55
N GLY A 14 -6.37 5.10 -6.24
CA GLY A 14 -4.96 4.92 -5.88
C GLY A 14 -4.50 3.47 -5.98
N TYR A 15 -4.78 2.84 -7.13
CA TYR A 15 -4.39 1.45 -7.39
C TYR A 15 -2.87 1.29 -7.49
N VAL A 16 -2.38 0.20 -6.92
CA VAL A 16 -1.10 -0.40 -7.25
C VAL A 16 -1.32 -1.40 -8.38
N HIS A 17 -0.43 -1.40 -9.37
CA HIS A 17 -0.49 -2.32 -10.51
C HIS A 17 0.67 -3.31 -10.44
N LEU A 18 0.36 -4.60 -10.53
CA LEU A 18 1.34 -5.67 -10.61
C LEU A 18 1.52 -6.07 -12.08
N TYR A 19 2.76 -6.02 -12.57
CA TYR A 19 3.11 -6.42 -13.93
C TYR A 19 4.02 -7.66 -13.94
N SER A 20 3.86 -8.50 -14.95
CA SER A 20 4.83 -9.56 -15.25
C SER A 20 6.10 -8.97 -15.83
N TYR A 21 7.22 -9.66 -15.64
CA TYR A 21 8.50 -9.32 -16.27
C TYR A 21 9.02 -10.51 -17.08
N PRO A 22 9.57 -10.32 -18.29
CA PRO A 22 9.80 -9.04 -18.99
C PRO A 22 8.62 -8.58 -19.86
N ALA A 23 7.52 -9.34 -19.93
CA ALA A 23 6.43 -9.06 -20.86
C ALA A 23 5.62 -7.79 -20.52
N MET A 24 5.73 -7.27 -19.30
CA MET A 24 4.98 -6.11 -18.80
C MET A 24 3.46 -6.26 -18.96
N THR A 25 2.96 -7.49 -18.89
CA THR A 25 1.52 -7.76 -18.86
C THR A 25 0.99 -7.48 -17.47
N GLU A 26 -0.07 -6.68 -17.35
CA GLU A 26 -0.76 -6.46 -16.07
C GLU A 26 -1.32 -7.79 -15.57
N LEU A 27 -0.94 -8.17 -14.35
CA LEU A 27 -1.37 -9.39 -13.69
C LEU A 27 -2.52 -9.10 -12.72
N ASP A 28 -2.42 -8.00 -11.98
CA ASP A 28 -3.38 -7.65 -10.94
C ASP A 28 -3.34 -6.16 -10.61
N THR A 29 -4.39 -5.68 -9.94
CA THR A 29 -4.43 -4.37 -9.30
C THR A 29 -4.90 -4.48 -7.86
N TYR A 30 -4.35 -3.63 -7.00
CA TYR A 30 -4.70 -3.59 -5.59
C TYR A 30 -5.03 -2.17 -5.16
N ALA A 31 -6.17 -2.01 -4.51
CA ALA A 31 -6.53 -0.84 -3.75
C ALA A 31 -7.22 -1.30 -2.46
N ILE A 32 -7.04 -0.54 -1.39
CA ILE A 32 -7.66 -0.87 -0.10
C ILE A 32 -9.20 -0.81 -0.20
N PRO A 33 -9.95 -1.69 0.48
CA PRO A 33 -11.42 -1.67 0.44
C PRO A 33 -12.02 -0.33 0.86
N GLU A 34 -11.36 0.38 1.78
CA GLU A 34 -11.78 1.71 2.23
C GLU A 34 -11.81 2.73 1.10
N ALA A 35 -10.91 2.62 0.11
CA ALA A 35 -10.89 3.52 -1.04
C ALA A 35 -12.22 3.43 -1.79
N HIS A 36 -12.77 2.23 -1.98
CA HIS A 36 -14.02 2.00 -2.72
C HIS A 36 -15.31 2.34 -1.94
N ASP A 37 -15.20 2.80 -0.70
CA ASP A 37 -16.35 3.12 0.15
C ASP A 37 -16.76 4.59 -0.02
N PHE A 38 -17.89 4.81 -0.69
CA PHE A 38 -18.45 6.17 -0.89
C PHE A 38 -18.73 6.92 0.42
N THR A 39 -18.92 6.22 1.54
CA THR A 39 -19.10 6.89 2.84
C THR A 39 -17.80 7.50 3.38
N LYS A 40 -16.65 7.09 2.83
CA LYS A 40 -15.32 7.61 3.15
C LYS A 40 -14.79 8.62 2.11
N ALA A 41 -15.60 8.95 1.10
CA ALA A 41 -15.20 9.85 0.01
C ALA A 41 -14.92 11.31 0.44
N THR A 42 -15.26 11.70 1.67
CA THR A 42 -15.00 13.04 2.19
C THR A 42 -14.71 12.98 3.68
N GLY A 43 -13.73 13.73 4.16
CA GLY A 43 -13.43 13.86 5.58
C GLY A 43 -12.73 12.67 6.23
N PHE A 44 -12.47 11.59 5.48
CA PHE A 44 -11.76 10.40 5.98
C PHE A 44 -10.23 10.46 5.75
N GLY A 45 -9.76 11.45 4.98
CA GLY A 45 -8.37 11.58 4.53
C GLY A 45 -8.12 10.96 3.15
N ASP A 46 -6.88 11.02 2.69
CA ASP A 46 -6.48 10.45 1.41
C ASP A 46 -6.38 8.91 1.54
N LEU A 47 -7.07 8.19 0.66
CA LEU A 47 -7.11 6.71 0.64
C LEU A 47 -6.40 6.14 -0.60
N SER A 48 -5.32 6.79 -1.01
CA SER A 48 -4.46 6.36 -2.12
C SER A 48 -3.13 5.82 -1.62
N VAL A 49 -2.46 5.01 -2.44
CA VAL A 49 -1.06 4.67 -2.22
C VAL A 49 -0.16 5.87 -2.51
N HIS A 50 0.85 6.09 -1.67
CA HIS A 50 1.93 7.02 -1.95
C HIS A 50 3.17 6.29 -2.48
N GLU A 51 3.60 5.24 -1.78
CA GLU A 51 4.83 4.51 -2.11
C GLU A 51 4.65 3.00 -1.86
N VAL A 52 5.44 2.22 -2.60
CA VAL A 52 5.60 0.78 -2.44
C VAL A 52 7.08 0.46 -2.25
N ALA A 53 7.39 -0.40 -1.28
CA ALA A 53 8.70 -1.01 -1.11
C ALA A 53 8.55 -2.54 -1.10
N MET A 54 9.42 -3.24 -1.82
CA MET A 54 9.47 -4.70 -1.78
C MET A 54 10.41 -5.14 -0.65
N SER A 55 10.10 -6.25 0.01
CA SER A 55 11.05 -6.91 0.90
C SER A 55 12.34 -7.25 0.16
N GLU A 56 13.47 -7.06 0.82
CA GLU A 56 14.79 -7.39 0.28
C GLU A 56 15.16 -8.86 0.54
N GLN A 57 14.53 -9.50 1.54
CA GLN A 57 14.75 -10.91 1.87
C GLN A 57 13.75 -11.85 1.18
N VAL A 58 12.50 -11.41 0.98
CA VAL A 58 11.41 -12.25 0.44
C VAL A 58 10.75 -11.56 -0.74
N ASN A 59 11.03 -12.06 -1.95
CA ASN A 59 10.63 -11.39 -3.20
C ASN A 59 9.11 -11.40 -3.51
N ASP A 60 8.28 -11.98 -2.64
CA ASP A 60 6.83 -11.98 -2.76
C ASP A 60 6.12 -11.08 -1.74
N ILE A 61 6.84 -10.29 -0.93
CA ILE A 61 6.26 -9.35 0.05
C ILE A 61 6.43 -7.91 -0.41
N ALA A 62 5.32 -7.16 -0.39
CA ALA A 62 5.24 -5.73 -0.69
C ALA A 62 4.69 -4.95 0.51
N TYR A 63 5.29 -3.80 0.79
CA TYR A 63 4.92 -2.86 1.83
C TYR A 63 4.41 -1.57 1.19
N PHE A 64 3.35 -0.98 1.72
CA PHE A 64 2.74 0.22 1.17
C PHE A 64 2.51 1.29 2.24
N SER A 65 2.75 2.55 1.85
CA SER A 65 2.26 3.73 2.56
C SER A 65 0.94 4.20 1.94
N TYR A 66 -0.16 4.05 2.67
CA TYR A 66 -1.52 4.35 2.21
C TYR A 66 -2.13 5.58 2.89
N TYR A 67 -1.39 6.67 3.14
CA TYR A 67 -1.91 7.88 3.81
C TYR A 67 -2.83 7.54 5.02
N ALA A 68 -4.10 7.95 4.97
CA ALA A 68 -5.12 7.68 5.99
C ALA A 68 -5.61 6.23 6.01
N GLY A 69 -5.38 5.51 4.91
CA GLY A 69 -5.46 4.07 4.86
C GLY A 69 -4.42 3.38 5.74
N GLY A 70 -3.32 4.02 6.13
CA GLY A 70 -2.34 3.43 7.05
C GLY A 70 -1.23 2.62 6.36
N PHE A 71 -0.52 1.81 7.12
CA PHE A 71 0.51 0.90 6.60
C PHE A 71 -0.15 -0.40 6.13
N ARG A 72 0.24 -0.91 4.97
CA ARG A 72 -0.29 -2.15 4.38
C ARG A 72 0.83 -3.09 3.96
N VAL A 73 0.57 -4.39 4.04
CA VAL A 73 1.45 -5.45 3.57
C VAL A 73 0.65 -6.36 2.66
N ALA A 74 1.13 -6.61 1.44
CA ALA A 74 0.59 -7.62 0.56
C ALA A 74 1.63 -8.69 0.21
N ARG A 75 1.12 -9.89 -0.04
CA ARG A 75 1.89 -11.00 -0.60
C ARG A 75 1.46 -11.29 -2.03
N ILE A 76 2.43 -11.49 -2.92
CA ILE A 76 2.22 -11.88 -4.30
C ILE A 76 2.05 -13.40 -4.36
N VAL A 77 0.85 -13.89 -4.66
CA VAL A 77 0.57 -15.33 -4.80
C VAL A 77 -0.15 -15.56 -6.11
N GLY A 78 0.41 -16.41 -6.98
CA GLY A 78 -0.22 -16.73 -8.26
C GLY A 78 -0.41 -15.53 -9.19
N GLY A 79 0.42 -14.48 -9.06
CA GLY A 79 0.28 -13.24 -9.82
C GLY A 79 -0.77 -12.29 -9.25
N GLN A 80 -1.19 -12.44 -8.00
CA GLN A 80 -2.17 -11.59 -7.33
C GLN A 80 -1.60 -10.96 -6.06
N LEU A 81 -1.94 -9.69 -5.79
CA LEU A 81 -1.60 -8.97 -4.57
C LEU A 81 -2.65 -9.26 -3.48
N ASN A 82 -2.25 -9.98 -2.44
CA ASN A 82 -3.13 -10.36 -1.34
C ASN A 82 -2.72 -9.61 -0.07
N GLU A 83 -3.58 -8.75 0.48
CA GLU A 83 -3.28 -8.10 1.77
C GLU A 83 -3.14 -9.16 2.89
N VAL A 84 -2.00 -9.14 3.57
CA VAL A 84 -1.62 -10.09 4.63
C VAL A 84 -1.28 -9.41 5.95
N GLY A 85 -1.26 -8.08 5.98
CA GLY A 85 -0.99 -7.32 7.19
C GLY A 85 -1.35 -5.85 7.03
N ARG A 86 -1.68 -5.21 8.15
CA ARG A 86 -1.93 -3.77 8.20
C ARG A 86 -1.70 -3.18 9.58
N PHE A 87 -1.39 -1.90 9.61
CA PHE A 87 -1.39 -1.08 10.82
C PHE A 87 -2.08 0.25 10.54
N ILE A 88 -2.98 0.62 11.44
CA ILE A 88 -3.62 1.94 11.51
C ILE A 88 -3.68 2.29 13.00
N ASP A 89 -3.11 3.42 13.39
CA ASP A 89 -3.12 3.89 14.77
C ASP A 89 -4.55 4.26 15.20
N ASP A 90 -4.90 3.89 16.43
CA ASP A 90 -6.20 4.15 17.06
C ASP A 90 -6.16 5.37 18.02
N GLY A 91 -5.03 6.07 18.07
CA GLY A 91 -4.81 7.27 18.88
C GLY A 91 -5.88 8.37 18.71
N GLY A 92 -6.24 8.99 19.83
CA GLY A 92 -7.46 9.79 20.02
C GLY A 92 -7.75 10.95 19.05
N ASP A 93 -6.75 11.46 18.33
CA ASP A 93 -6.89 12.57 17.38
C ASP A 93 -6.62 12.22 15.89
N GLY A 94 -6.47 10.95 15.52
CA GLY A 94 -6.76 10.52 14.13
C GLY A 94 -5.68 9.74 13.39
N GLY A 95 -5.90 8.42 13.30
CA GLY A 95 -5.41 7.58 12.21
C GLY A 95 -3.93 7.74 11.88
N ASN A 96 -3.60 7.54 10.60
CA ASN A 96 -2.26 7.75 10.08
C ASN A 96 -2.30 8.68 8.87
N ASN A 97 -1.12 9.12 8.45
CA ASN A 97 -0.90 9.89 7.25
C ASN A 97 0.44 9.48 6.64
N PHE A 98 0.59 8.18 6.37
CA PHE A 98 1.83 7.62 5.86
C PHE A 98 2.12 8.11 4.44
N TRP A 99 3.32 8.65 4.27
CA TRP A 99 3.86 9.14 3.00
C TRP A 99 4.93 8.18 2.49
N GLY A 100 5.99 7.93 3.26
CA GLY A 100 7.09 7.09 2.82
C GLY A 100 7.01 5.67 3.35
N VAL A 101 7.55 4.72 2.59
CA VAL A 101 7.83 3.35 3.05
C VAL A 101 9.17 2.88 2.50
N GLN A 102 10.06 2.43 3.38
CA GLN A 102 11.40 1.98 3.00
C GLN A 102 11.82 0.77 3.83
N VAL A 103 12.39 -0.23 3.17
CA VAL A 103 12.98 -1.39 3.85
C VAL A 103 14.36 -1.04 4.39
N TRP A 104 14.67 -1.52 5.59
CA TRP A 104 15.95 -1.32 6.26
C TRP A 104 16.42 -2.61 6.94
N GLN A 105 17.63 -3.05 6.60
CA GLN A 105 18.28 -4.18 7.27
C GLN A 105 19.05 -3.71 8.51
N HIS A 106 18.78 -4.33 9.65
CA HIS A 106 19.50 -4.09 10.88
C HIS A 106 19.68 -5.35 11.72
N ALA A 107 20.92 -5.60 12.15
CA ALA A 107 21.27 -6.72 13.03
C ALA A 107 20.76 -8.10 12.53
N GLY A 108 20.76 -8.32 11.21
CA GLY A 108 20.29 -9.57 10.59
C GLY A 108 18.78 -9.70 10.48
N LYS A 109 18.02 -8.62 10.73
CA LYS A 109 16.57 -8.54 10.55
C LYS A 109 16.20 -7.44 9.56
N GLU A 110 15.13 -7.69 8.83
CA GLU A 110 14.45 -6.72 8.01
C GLU A 110 13.40 -5.94 8.83
N TYR A 111 13.47 -4.61 8.73
CA TYR A 111 12.50 -3.68 9.27
C TYR A 111 11.92 -2.81 8.16
N VAL A 112 10.77 -2.22 8.42
CA VAL A 112 10.14 -1.26 7.51
C VAL A 112 10.02 0.08 8.21
N LEU A 113 10.62 1.10 7.62
CA LEU A 113 10.53 2.49 8.05
C LEU A 113 9.37 3.13 7.29
N ALA A 114 8.31 3.50 7.99
CA ALA A 114 7.17 4.20 7.40
C ALA A 114 7.09 5.62 7.97
N SER A 115 7.21 6.63 7.10
CA SER A 115 7.13 8.02 7.52
C SER A 115 5.68 8.50 7.50
N ASP A 116 5.21 8.95 8.65
CA ASP A 116 3.93 9.56 8.88
C ASP A 116 4.11 11.09 8.94
N ARG A 117 3.25 11.83 8.25
CA ARG A 117 3.33 13.29 8.15
C ARG A 117 2.98 14.00 9.45
N ASP A 118 2.22 13.34 10.32
CA ASP A 118 1.71 13.90 11.57
C ASP A 118 2.57 13.44 12.75
N TYR A 119 3.15 12.23 12.70
CA TYR A 119 3.82 11.60 13.83
C TYR A 119 5.30 11.22 13.62
N GLY A 120 5.86 11.43 12.42
CA GLY A 120 7.27 11.09 12.13
C GLY A 120 7.45 9.63 11.71
N VAL A 121 8.53 8.97 12.12
CA VAL A 121 8.87 7.63 11.58
C VAL A 121 8.40 6.52 12.51
N TYR A 122 7.61 5.60 11.96
CA TYR A 122 7.30 4.29 12.54
C TYR A 122 8.31 3.26 12.05
N ILE A 123 8.71 2.34 12.92
CA ILE A 123 9.57 1.21 12.60
C ILE A 123 8.77 -0.07 12.84
N PHE A 124 8.50 -0.81 11.76
CA PHE A 124 7.75 -2.05 11.81
C PHE A 124 8.65 -3.26 11.65
N GLU A 125 8.37 -4.31 12.42
CA GLU A 125 8.79 -5.69 12.16
C GLU A 125 7.56 -6.45 11.65
N TYR A 126 7.59 -6.91 10.40
CA TYR A 126 6.47 -7.69 9.85
C TYR A 126 6.54 -9.13 10.34
N THR A 127 5.52 -9.56 11.09
CA THR A 127 5.44 -10.91 11.69
C THR A 127 4.29 -11.76 11.12
N GLY A 128 3.73 -11.36 9.98
CA GLY A 128 2.64 -12.08 9.33
C GLY A 128 3.14 -13.21 8.42
N PRO A 129 2.23 -13.85 7.65
CA PRO A 129 2.59 -14.92 6.72
C PRO A 129 3.69 -14.51 5.73
N GLY A 130 4.74 -15.33 5.61
CA GLY A 130 5.89 -15.06 4.73
C GLY A 130 6.83 -13.99 5.30
N SER A 131 6.92 -13.86 6.63
CA SER A 131 7.81 -12.89 7.28
C SER A 131 9.26 -13.06 6.80
N PRO A 132 9.98 -11.95 6.52
CA PRO A 132 11.39 -11.98 6.15
C PRO A 132 12.34 -12.31 7.31
N ASN A 133 11.82 -12.38 8.54
CA ASN A 133 12.62 -12.57 9.76
C ASN A 133 12.45 -13.97 10.39
N ASP A 134 11.72 -14.87 9.72
CA ASP A 134 11.52 -16.27 10.12
C ASP A 134 12.69 -17.18 9.72
#